data_AF-A0A1G8FCC8-F1
#
_entry.id   AF-A0A1G8FCC8-F1
#
_cell.length_a   1.000
_cell.length_b   1.000
_cell.length_c   1.000
_cell.angle_alpha   90.00
_cell.angle_beta   90.00
_cell.angle_gamma   90.00
#
_symmetry.space_group_name_H-M   'P 1'
#
loop_
_entity.id
_entity.type
_entity.pdbx_description
1 polymer ?
#
loop_
_entity_poly.entity_id
_entity_poly.type
_entity_poly.pdbx_seq_one_letter_code
_entity_poly.pdbx_strand_id
1 'polypeptide(L)'
;MVRLVMILLGVDYLRTRWRTLTTLGWISLLVGIAIFIDALDSALYFPITPFACLLLVEGLATLAVAWTGMGGQRTLRYVKGLAFCVAAALILAGHHHGNFILSMIFGTLFLADGLLQIISARVVRFRTWRLAVAGGVVEIVLAIFFYQPFPTHYVGTVPYCLGLGLMFGGWNMILLASRVRRLSSNPAVAADGAAQAASATAGSQQAAPTAREWDGPPAADEPALTVHVWTPVGTSKGEARRQPIIDRYIAAVDRNGVISTGHAALESPDGVYISLYPGVEIDRSPDEFTRLLRATRENDVPGLFQPDYGTESKAWCPSTVQVRIRNYDPERLRRFWETYRQDTTYNLTYRNCSSTVSRALEAALEGASARVWGRHRGWKPFLRVIATPELWVAAQVRKRAATMAWTPGLTLDYARALSMLADPRPSGWVKMARLALATMYRSRQQWAEEQRSAPNVHEAERTDTAGRGV
;
A
#
# COMPACT_ATOMS: atom_id res chain seq x y z
N MET A 1 0.82 5.72 7.31
CA MET A 1 0.92 6.59 6.11
C MET A 1 1.96 7.70 6.26
N VAL A 2 1.81 8.64 7.20
CA VAL A 2 2.73 9.78 7.45
C VAL A 2 4.22 9.41 7.34
N ARG A 3 4.64 8.31 7.98
CA ARG A 3 6.03 7.81 7.91
C ARG A 3 6.47 7.39 6.52
N LEU A 4 5.64 6.66 5.77
CA LEU A 4 5.93 6.23 4.41
C LEU A 4 6.06 7.39 3.44
N VAL A 5 5.18 8.40 3.57
CA VAL A 5 5.25 9.61 2.75
C VAL A 5 6.57 10.35 3.00
N MET A 6 7.01 10.44 4.26
CA MET A 6 8.33 11.00 4.59
C MET A 6 9.49 10.18 4.05
N ILE A 7 9.39 8.84 4.09
CA ILE A 7 10.41 7.94 3.52
C ILE A 7 10.51 8.14 2.00
N LEU A 8 9.39 8.06 1.28
CA LEU A 8 9.35 8.04 -0.17
C LEU A 8 9.69 9.40 -0.81
N LEU A 9 9.15 10.50 -0.25
CA LEU A 9 9.39 11.85 -0.74
C LEU A 9 10.64 12.51 -0.15
N GLY A 10 11.17 11.98 0.95
CA GLY A 10 12.29 12.57 1.69
C GLY A 10 11.88 13.73 2.60
N VAL A 11 12.65 13.92 3.67
CA VAL A 11 12.41 14.95 4.69
C VAL A 11 12.56 16.35 4.11
N ASP A 12 13.59 16.60 3.29
CA ASP A 12 13.89 17.94 2.75
C ASP A 12 12.79 18.47 1.81
N TYR A 13 12.23 17.57 0.98
CA TYR A 13 11.12 17.93 0.08
C TYR A 13 9.88 18.39 0.85
N LEU A 14 9.54 17.68 1.95
CA LEU A 14 8.39 18.03 2.79
C LEU A 14 8.69 19.22 3.68
N ARG A 15 9.94 19.39 4.14
CA ARG A 15 10.35 20.51 4.99
C ARG A 15 10.15 21.83 4.26
N THR A 16 10.48 21.94 2.99
CA THR A 16 10.21 23.19 2.23
C THR A 16 8.71 23.53 2.13
N ARG A 17 7.80 22.57 2.36
CA ARG A 17 6.33 22.72 2.22
C ARG A 17 5.55 22.61 3.53
N TRP A 18 6.24 22.58 4.68
CA TRP A 18 5.59 22.32 5.97
C TRP A 18 4.46 23.31 6.29
N ARG A 19 4.64 24.60 5.93
CA ARG A 19 3.65 25.66 6.15
C ARG A 19 2.36 25.37 5.40
N THR A 20 2.45 25.09 4.11
CA THR A 20 1.28 24.78 3.29
C THR A 20 0.58 23.51 3.75
N LEU A 21 1.33 22.46 4.13
CA LEU A 21 0.75 21.24 4.69
C LEU A 21 -0.01 21.52 6.00
N THR A 22 0.53 22.39 6.87
CA THR A 22 -0.16 22.81 8.10
C THR A 22 -1.42 23.61 7.79
N THR A 23 -1.36 24.58 6.87
CA THR A 23 -2.51 25.39 6.47
C THR A 23 -3.63 24.53 5.87
N LEU A 24 -3.31 23.67 4.89
CA LEU A 24 -4.28 22.74 4.32
C LEU A 24 -4.84 21.78 5.38
N GLY A 25 -4.03 21.43 6.38
CA GLY A 25 -4.44 20.53 7.46
C GLY A 25 -5.48 21.17 8.36
N TRP A 26 -5.28 22.44 8.71
CA TRP A 26 -6.26 23.25 9.43
C TRP A 26 -7.53 23.48 8.62
N ILE A 27 -7.42 23.81 7.33
CA ILE A 27 -8.59 23.96 6.45
C ILE A 27 -9.41 22.66 6.44
N SER A 28 -8.76 21.52 6.20
CA SER A 28 -9.43 20.21 6.20
C SER A 28 -10.09 19.91 7.55
N LEU A 29 -9.41 20.20 8.65
CA LEU A 29 -9.93 19.97 9.99
C LEU A 29 -11.16 20.84 10.28
N LEU A 30 -11.10 22.14 9.97
CA LEU A 30 -12.18 23.08 10.20
C LEU A 30 -13.40 22.78 9.30
N VAL A 31 -13.17 22.47 8.03
CA VAL A 31 -14.24 22.04 7.11
C VAL A 31 -14.87 20.74 7.60
N GLY A 32 -14.06 19.78 8.06
CA GLY A 32 -14.58 18.53 8.62
C GLY A 32 -15.45 18.76 9.87
N ILE A 33 -15.03 19.65 10.77
CA ILE A 33 -15.82 20.06 11.95
C ILE A 33 -17.12 20.73 11.51
N ALA A 34 -17.08 21.66 10.54
CA ALA A 34 -18.27 22.35 10.05
C ALA A 34 -19.29 21.37 9.45
N ILE A 35 -18.85 20.44 8.60
CA ILE A 35 -19.72 19.40 8.01
C ILE A 35 -20.28 18.47 9.09
N PHE A 36 -19.48 18.13 10.11
CA PHE A 36 -19.96 17.29 11.20
C PHE A 36 -21.03 18.00 12.03
N ILE A 37 -20.85 19.29 12.33
CA ILE A 37 -21.81 20.11 13.09
C ILE A 37 -23.09 20.33 12.27
N ASP A 38 -22.96 20.65 10.98
CA ASP A 38 -24.08 20.80 10.02
C ASP A 38 -25.01 19.57 10.01
N ALA A 39 -24.44 18.40 10.28
CA ALA A 39 -25.18 17.15 10.26
C ALA A 39 -25.86 16.81 11.59
N LEU A 40 -25.57 17.53 12.68
CA LEU A 40 -26.15 17.29 14.00
C LEU A 40 -27.59 17.77 14.11
N ASP A 41 -27.99 18.76 13.30
CA ASP A 41 -29.36 19.20 13.22
C ASP A 41 -30.08 18.54 12.03
N SER A 42 -31.41 18.61 12.04
CA SER A 42 -32.23 18.07 10.95
C SER A 42 -32.24 18.95 9.69
N ALA A 43 -31.49 20.06 9.69
CA ALA A 43 -31.43 21.04 8.61
C ALA A 43 -30.10 20.91 7.86
N LEU A 44 -29.91 19.77 7.19
CA LEU A 44 -28.70 19.48 6.41
C LEU A 44 -28.52 20.48 5.25
N TYR A 45 -27.50 21.35 5.35
CA TYR A 45 -27.10 22.24 4.26
C TYR A 45 -26.08 21.57 3.32
N PHE A 46 -25.41 20.51 3.76
CA PHE A 46 -24.51 19.73 2.91
C PHE A 46 -25.25 19.13 1.70
N PRO A 47 -24.81 19.38 0.45
CA PRO A 47 -25.52 18.93 -0.73
C PRO A 47 -25.23 17.44 -1.01
N ILE A 48 -25.99 16.56 -0.36
CA ILE A 48 -25.82 15.10 -0.39
C ILE A 48 -25.96 14.53 -1.81
N THR A 49 -26.97 14.96 -2.58
CA THR A 49 -27.25 14.43 -3.92
C THR A 49 -26.11 14.65 -4.92
N PRO A 50 -25.57 15.86 -5.13
CA PRO A 50 -24.45 16.04 -6.04
C PRO A 50 -23.18 15.34 -5.54
N PHE A 51 -22.96 15.25 -4.22
CA PHE A 51 -21.87 14.44 -3.67
C PHE A 51 -22.02 12.96 -4.06
N ALA A 52 -23.22 12.39 -3.93
CA ALA A 52 -23.49 11.02 -4.32
C ALA A 52 -23.29 10.78 -5.83
N CYS A 53 -23.72 11.72 -6.67
CA CYS A 53 -23.49 11.65 -8.12
C CYS A 53 -22.00 11.67 -8.46
N LEU A 54 -21.21 12.56 -7.83
CA LEU A 54 -19.76 12.60 -8.01
C LEU A 54 -19.10 11.29 -7.57
N LEU A 55 -19.54 10.74 -6.42
CA LEU A 55 -19.04 9.47 -5.92
C LEU A 55 -19.36 8.31 -6.87
N LEU A 56 -20.56 8.30 -7.47
CA LEU A 56 -20.96 7.32 -8.47
C LEU A 56 -20.10 7.42 -9.73
N VAL A 57 -19.88 8.63 -10.26
CA VAL A 57 -19.02 8.86 -11.43
C VAL A 57 -17.60 8.40 -11.16
N GLU A 58 -17.02 8.72 -10.00
CA GLU A 58 -15.69 8.26 -9.59
C GLU A 58 -15.63 6.73 -9.45
N GLY A 59 -16.68 6.10 -8.90
CA GLY A 59 -16.81 4.65 -8.78
C GLY A 59 -16.82 3.96 -10.14
N LEU A 60 -17.67 4.43 -11.06
CA LEU A 60 -17.77 3.93 -12.43
C LEU A 60 -16.48 4.15 -13.23
N ALA A 61 -15.87 5.35 -13.13
CA ALA A 61 -14.59 5.65 -13.78
C ALA A 61 -13.47 4.73 -13.26
N THR A 62 -13.44 4.46 -11.95
CA THR A 62 -12.49 3.52 -11.34
C THR A 62 -12.70 2.10 -11.88
N LEU A 63 -13.95 1.63 -11.99
CA LEU A 63 -14.28 0.32 -12.55
C LEU A 63 -13.87 0.20 -14.03
N ALA A 64 -14.11 1.24 -14.83
CA ALA A 64 -13.77 1.27 -16.26
C ALA A 64 -12.26 1.09 -16.53
N VAL A 65 -11.41 1.55 -15.60
CA VAL A 65 -9.95 1.48 -15.72
C VAL A 65 -9.34 0.41 -14.80
N ALA A 66 -10.15 -0.31 -14.02
CA ALA A 66 -9.67 -1.32 -13.06
C ALA A 66 -8.86 -2.43 -13.74
N TRP A 67 -9.29 -2.87 -14.93
CA TRP A 67 -8.63 -3.92 -15.72
C TRP A 67 -7.20 -3.57 -16.16
N THR A 68 -6.86 -2.28 -16.24
CA THR A 68 -5.51 -1.83 -16.61
C THR A 68 -4.47 -2.02 -15.51
N GLY A 69 -4.93 -2.29 -14.27
CA GLY A 69 -4.06 -2.61 -13.15
C GLY A 69 -3.44 -4.00 -13.30
N MET A 70 -2.25 -4.20 -12.74
CA MET A 70 -1.58 -5.51 -12.70
C MET A 70 -1.66 -6.12 -11.30
N GLY A 71 -1.95 -7.42 -11.22
CA GLY A 71 -1.99 -8.17 -9.94
C GLY A 71 -2.96 -7.55 -8.92
N GLY A 72 -2.48 -7.31 -7.69
CA GLY A 72 -3.31 -6.77 -6.60
C GLY A 72 -3.91 -5.39 -6.85
N GLN A 73 -3.28 -4.55 -7.69
CA GLN A 73 -3.81 -3.24 -8.07
C GLN A 73 -5.16 -3.35 -8.79
N ARG A 74 -5.34 -4.38 -9.61
CA ARG A 74 -6.60 -4.65 -10.33
C ARG A 74 -7.73 -4.93 -9.34
N THR A 75 -7.50 -5.84 -8.40
CA THR A 75 -8.48 -6.21 -7.37
C THR A 75 -8.86 -5.02 -6.50
N LEU A 76 -7.87 -4.23 -6.06
CA LEU A 76 -8.12 -3.05 -5.23
C LEU A 76 -8.96 -1.99 -5.96
N ARG A 77 -8.71 -1.77 -7.26
CA ARG A 77 -9.53 -0.85 -8.06
C ARG A 77 -10.96 -1.35 -8.21
N TYR A 78 -11.17 -2.66 -8.43
CA TYR A 78 -12.52 -3.21 -8.44
C TYR A 78 -13.24 -3.06 -7.11
N VAL A 79 -12.57 -3.38 -5.99
CA VAL A 79 -13.16 -3.24 -4.65
C VAL A 79 -13.49 -1.78 -4.35
N LYS A 80 -12.58 -0.83 -4.62
CA LYS A 80 -12.83 0.61 -4.46
C LYS A 80 -14.02 1.05 -5.31
N GLY A 81 -13.99 0.73 -6.60
CA GLY A 81 -15.02 1.15 -7.55
C GLY A 81 -16.40 0.62 -7.18
N LEU A 82 -16.50 -0.67 -6.83
CA LEU A 82 -17.74 -1.28 -6.38
C LEU A 82 -18.24 -0.68 -5.07
N ALA A 83 -17.36 -0.50 -4.08
CA ALA A 83 -17.72 0.13 -2.81
C ALA A 83 -18.25 1.56 -3.00
N PHE A 84 -17.63 2.34 -3.89
CA PHE A 84 -18.08 3.70 -4.20
C PHE A 84 -19.43 3.70 -4.91
N CYS A 85 -19.65 2.81 -5.88
CA CYS A 85 -20.95 2.67 -6.54
C CYS A 85 -22.06 2.23 -5.56
N VAL A 86 -21.79 1.25 -4.69
CA VAL A 86 -22.75 0.78 -3.68
C VAL A 86 -23.05 1.91 -2.68
N ALA A 87 -22.04 2.59 -2.17
CA ALA A 87 -22.23 3.73 -1.29
C ALA A 87 -23.07 4.83 -1.97
N ALA A 88 -22.73 5.22 -3.20
CA ALA A 88 -23.49 6.23 -3.94
C ALA A 88 -24.94 5.81 -4.18
N ALA A 89 -25.19 4.54 -4.54
CA ALA A 89 -26.53 4.01 -4.72
C ALA A 89 -27.35 4.04 -3.41
N LEU A 90 -26.75 3.67 -2.28
CA LEU A 90 -27.40 3.75 -0.97
C LEU A 90 -27.71 5.20 -0.56
N ILE A 91 -26.81 6.13 -0.85
CA ILE A 91 -27.02 7.55 -0.57
C ILE A 91 -28.17 8.10 -1.43
N LEU A 92 -28.22 7.76 -2.72
CA LEU A 92 -29.29 8.17 -3.63
C LEU A 92 -30.63 7.50 -3.29
N ALA A 93 -30.62 6.27 -2.79
CA ALA A 93 -31.82 5.60 -2.27
C ALA A 93 -32.35 6.30 -1.00
N GLY A 94 -31.48 6.97 -0.24
CA GLY A 94 -31.82 7.92 0.82
C GLY A 94 -32.84 7.36 1.83
N HIS A 95 -34.06 7.90 1.76
CA HIS A 95 -35.19 7.57 2.64
C HIS A 95 -35.75 6.14 2.46
N HIS A 96 -35.43 5.46 1.36
CA HIS A 96 -35.76 4.03 1.16
C HIS A 96 -34.75 3.13 1.89
N HIS A 97 -34.57 3.36 3.21
CA HIS A 97 -33.62 2.65 4.09
C HIS A 97 -32.13 2.81 3.77
N GLY A 98 -31.74 3.57 2.76
CA GLY A 98 -30.34 3.78 2.37
C GLY A 98 -29.47 4.35 3.49
N ASN A 99 -29.95 5.42 4.14
CA ASN A 99 -29.26 6.05 5.28
C ASN A 99 -29.08 5.10 6.47
N PHE A 100 -30.12 4.32 6.79
CA PHE A 100 -30.07 3.32 7.84
C PHE A 100 -29.04 2.24 7.53
N ILE A 101 -29.11 1.62 6.34
CA ILE A 101 -28.18 0.57 5.91
C ILE A 101 -26.74 1.09 5.95
N LEU A 102 -26.51 2.31 5.46
CA LEU A 102 -25.19 2.92 5.46
C LEU A 102 -24.65 3.12 6.87
N SER A 103 -25.50 3.56 7.81
CA SER A 103 -25.14 3.71 9.21
C SER A 103 -24.78 2.37 9.85
N MET A 104 -25.55 1.32 9.57
CA MET A 104 -25.25 -0.04 10.05
C MET A 104 -23.92 -0.56 9.50
N ILE A 105 -23.61 -0.30 8.23
CA ILE A 105 -22.34 -0.69 7.61
C ILE A 105 -21.19 0.04 8.31
N PHE A 106 -21.23 1.38 8.42
CA PHE A 106 -20.16 2.14 9.06
C PHE A 106 -19.99 1.80 10.54
N GLY A 107 -21.10 1.69 11.29
CA GLY A 107 -21.08 1.27 12.70
C GLY A 107 -20.42 -0.09 12.88
N THR A 108 -20.74 -1.06 12.02
CA THR A 108 -20.12 -2.39 12.07
C THR A 108 -18.64 -2.37 11.70
N LEU A 109 -18.24 -1.55 10.72
CA LEU A 109 -16.83 -1.39 10.37
C LEU A 109 -16.02 -0.76 11.50
N PHE A 110 -16.55 0.30 12.14
CA PHE A 110 -15.91 0.92 13.31
C PHE A 110 -15.82 -0.05 14.50
N LEU A 111 -16.88 -0.82 14.77
CA LEU A 111 -16.88 -1.81 15.84
C LEU A 111 -15.84 -2.90 15.59
N ALA A 112 -15.82 -3.45 14.37
CA ALA A 112 -14.88 -4.49 13.98
C ALA A 112 -13.42 -4.00 14.06
N ASP A 113 -13.12 -2.81 13.53
CA ASP A 113 -11.76 -2.22 13.61
C ASP A 113 -11.36 -1.98 15.07
N GLY A 114 -12.26 -1.39 15.87
CA GLY A 114 -12.01 -1.09 17.28
C GLY A 114 -11.74 -2.33 18.12
N LEU A 115 -12.55 -3.38 17.96
CA LEU A 115 -12.35 -4.66 18.64
C LEU A 115 -11.04 -5.33 18.22
N LEU A 116 -10.78 -5.43 16.90
CA LEU A 116 -9.55 -6.03 16.39
C LEU A 116 -8.31 -5.25 16.86
N GLN A 117 -8.37 -3.92 16.88
CA GLN A 117 -7.29 -3.06 17.35
C GLN A 117 -7.02 -3.26 18.84
N ILE A 118 -8.06 -3.35 19.68
CA ILE A 118 -7.92 -3.62 21.13
C ILE A 118 -7.34 -5.02 21.37
N ILE A 119 -7.88 -6.06 20.71
CA ILE A 119 -7.41 -7.45 20.85
C ILE A 119 -5.93 -7.54 20.45
N SER A 120 -5.58 -7.02 19.27
CA SER A 120 -4.19 -7.00 18.78
C SER A 120 -3.25 -6.29 19.75
N ALA A 121 -3.65 -5.12 20.27
CA ALA A 121 -2.83 -4.37 21.20
C ALA A 121 -2.63 -5.08 22.55
N ARG A 122 -3.67 -5.76 23.05
CA ARG A 122 -3.62 -6.51 24.32
C ARG A 122 -2.76 -7.75 24.24
N VAL A 123 -2.80 -8.48 23.11
CA VAL A 123 -2.01 -9.70 22.89
C VAL A 123 -0.53 -9.36 22.67
N VAL A 124 -0.24 -8.45 21.75
CA VAL A 124 1.12 -8.19 21.25
C VAL A 124 1.93 -7.29 22.19
N ARG A 125 1.27 -6.35 22.88
CA ARG A 125 1.90 -5.41 23.84
C ARG A 125 3.09 -4.61 23.27
N PHE A 126 3.04 -4.22 22.00
CA PHE A 126 4.04 -3.34 21.40
C PHE A 126 4.11 -1.98 22.10
N ARG A 127 5.21 -1.22 21.94
CA ARG A 127 5.54 0.00 22.72
C ARG A 127 4.39 0.99 22.97
N THR A 128 3.51 1.22 21.99
CA THR A 128 2.40 2.19 22.07
C THR A 128 1.02 1.53 22.20
N TRP A 129 0.94 0.29 22.71
CA TRP A 129 -0.29 -0.50 22.80
C TRP A 129 -1.41 0.23 23.58
N ARG A 130 -1.08 1.00 24.62
CA ARG A 130 -2.06 1.77 25.40
C ARG A 130 -2.78 2.83 24.56
N LEU A 131 -2.04 3.52 23.68
CA LEU A 131 -2.63 4.49 22.75
C LEU A 131 -3.49 3.81 21.69
N ALA A 132 -3.11 2.62 21.24
CA ALA A 132 -3.91 1.84 20.30
C ALA A 132 -5.21 1.34 20.94
N VAL A 133 -5.17 0.92 22.21
CA VAL A 133 -6.39 0.58 22.98
C VAL A 133 -7.30 1.80 23.09
N ALA A 134 -6.77 2.98 23.44
CA ALA A 134 -7.56 4.21 23.51
C ALA A 134 -8.21 4.55 22.15
N GLY A 135 -7.46 4.41 21.04
CA GLY A 135 -8.01 4.58 19.69
C GLY A 135 -9.13 3.60 19.38
N GLY A 136 -8.97 2.32 19.73
CA GLY A 136 -10.02 1.31 19.53
C GLY A 136 -11.26 1.56 20.38
N VAL A 137 -11.12 2.12 21.60
CA VAL A 137 -12.26 2.56 22.41
C VAL A 137 -13.01 3.71 21.74
N VAL A 138 -12.29 4.68 21.15
CA VAL A 138 -12.92 5.77 20.38
C VAL A 138 -13.68 5.21 19.17
N GLU A 139 -13.12 4.25 18.44
CA GLU A 139 -13.81 3.57 17.33
C GLU A 139 -15.09 2.85 17.80
N ILE A 140 -15.08 2.20 18.96
CA ILE A 140 -16.29 1.58 19.56
C ILE A 140 -17.34 2.64 19.93
N VAL A 141 -16.94 3.78 20.50
CA VAL A 141 -17.87 4.88 20.82
C VAL A 141 -18.50 5.43 19.55
N LEU A 142 -17.71 5.61 18.48
CA LEU A 142 -18.23 5.99 17.16
C LEU A 142 -19.21 4.94 16.62
N ALA A 143 -18.90 3.66 16.77
CA ALA A 143 -19.80 2.58 16.34
C ALA A 143 -21.17 2.65 17.06
N ILE A 144 -21.17 2.86 18.38
CA ILE A 144 -22.39 3.05 19.16
C ILE A 144 -23.18 4.25 18.63
N PHE A 145 -22.51 5.37 18.35
CA PHE A 145 -23.13 6.56 17.76
C PHE A 145 -23.82 6.23 16.41
N PHE A 146 -23.17 5.47 15.52
CA PHE A 146 -23.79 5.07 14.23
C PHE A 146 -24.92 4.05 14.36
N TYR A 147 -24.95 3.24 15.42
CA TYR A 147 -26.07 2.32 15.65
C TYR A 147 -27.30 3.00 16.24
N GLN A 148 -27.14 4.18 16.82
CA GLN A 148 -28.24 4.94 17.38
C GLN A 148 -28.88 5.81 16.30
N PRO A 149 -30.22 5.97 16.31
CA PRO A 149 -30.90 6.89 15.41
C PRO A 149 -30.62 8.36 15.79
N PHE A 150 -30.11 8.63 16.98
CA PHE A 150 -29.80 9.98 17.43
C PHE A 150 -28.56 10.54 16.71
N PRO A 151 -28.49 11.85 16.38
CA PRO A 151 -29.53 12.87 16.57
C PRO A 151 -30.52 13.01 15.41
N THR A 152 -30.19 12.52 14.20
CA THR A 152 -30.91 12.88 12.96
C THR A 152 -31.61 11.72 12.25
N HIS A 153 -31.97 10.66 12.97
CA HIS A 153 -32.56 9.43 12.42
C HIS A 153 -31.78 8.89 11.20
N TYR A 154 -30.45 8.81 11.34
CA TYR A 154 -29.49 8.35 10.34
C TYR A 154 -29.29 9.23 9.10
N VAL A 155 -30.03 10.34 8.94
CA VAL A 155 -29.88 11.21 7.75
C VAL A 155 -28.49 11.84 7.69
N GLY A 156 -27.90 12.18 8.85
CA GLY A 156 -26.55 12.75 8.93
C GLY A 156 -25.39 11.77 8.69
N THR A 157 -25.65 10.47 8.48
CA THR A 157 -24.61 9.41 8.40
C THR A 157 -23.46 9.77 7.44
N VAL A 158 -23.80 10.21 6.23
CA VAL A 158 -22.81 10.53 5.18
C VAL A 158 -21.94 11.72 5.59
N PRO A 159 -22.52 12.89 5.93
CA PRO A 159 -21.79 14.01 6.50
C PRO A 159 -20.95 13.67 7.73
N TYR A 160 -21.44 12.84 8.66
CA TYR A 160 -20.64 12.43 9.83
C TYR A 160 -19.37 11.70 9.41
N CYS A 161 -19.49 10.71 8.52
CA CYS A 161 -18.35 9.97 8.00
C CYS A 161 -17.37 10.87 7.24
N LEU A 162 -17.89 11.78 6.40
CA LEU A 162 -17.09 12.72 5.64
C LEU A 162 -16.36 13.71 6.56
N GLY A 163 -17.08 14.28 7.53
CA GLY A 163 -16.56 15.21 8.53
C GLY A 163 -15.45 14.56 9.35
N LEU A 164 -15.70 13.38 9.92
CA LEU A 164 -14.68 12.60 10.64
C LEU A 164 -13.46 12.29 9.76
N GLY A 165 -13.67 11.86 8.51
CA GLY A 165 -12.59 11.61 7.55
C GLY A 165 -11.71 12.84 7.31
N LEU A 166 -12.32 14.01 7.11
CA LEU A 166 -11.63 15.28 6.91
C LEU A 166 -10.92 15.76 8.20
N MET A 167 -11.53 15.56 9.36
CA MET A 167 -10.93 15.87 10.66
C MET A 167 -9.69 15.02 10.91
N PHE A 168 -9.78 13.70 10.81
CA PHE A 168 -8.65 12.79 11.00
C PHE A 168 -7.58 12.97 9.92
N GLY A 169 -7.98 13.22 8.67
CA GLY A 169 -7.06 13.53 7.57
C GLY A 169 -6.28 14.82 7.82
N GLY A 170 -6.99 15.91 8.16
CA GLY A 170 -6.40 17.21 8.49
C GLY A 170 -5.47 17.12 9.70
N TRP A 171 -5.91 16.46 10.77
CA TRP A 171 -5.09 16.23 11.97
C TRP A 171 -3.80 15.45 11.66
N ASN A 172 -3.89 14.36 10.90
CA ASN A 172 -2.71 13.60 10.48
C ASN A 172 -1.75 14.42 9.62
N MET A 173 -2.27 15.33 8.79
CA MET A 173 -1.45 16.24 7.98
C MET A 173 -0.74 17.30 8.83
N ILE A 174 -1.40 17.84 9.86
CA ILE A 174 -0.78 18.73 10.85
C ILE A 174 0.32 17.98 11.63
N LEU A 175 0.07 16.74 12.05
CA LEU A 175 1.07 15.88 12.71
C LEU A 175 2.27 15.59 11.79
N LEU A 176 2.02 15.33 10.51
CA LEU A 176 3.09 15.17 9.52
C LEU A 176 3.93 16.44 9.41
N ALA A 177 3.28 17.60 9.20
CA ALA A 177 3.98 18.87 9.01
C ALA A 177 4.80 19.28 10.25
N SER A 178 4.24 19.09 11.45
CA SER A 178 4.92 19.39 12.71
C SER A 178 6.11 18.47 12.96
N ARG A 179 6.01 17.19 12.62
CA ARG A 179 7.14 16.24 12.70
C ARG A 179 8.25 16.63 11.73
N VAL A 180 7.92 16.86 10.46
CA VAL A 180 8.90 17.25 9.43
C VAL A 180 9.61 18.57 9.77
N ARG A 181 8.93 19.51 10.43
CA ARG A 181 9.54 20.75 10.91
C ARG A 181 10.61 20.51 11.98
N ARG A 182 10.42 19.52 12.87
CA ARG A 182 11.32 19.24 14.01
C ARG A 182 12.39 18.20 13.71
N LEU A 183 12.17 17.33 12.73
CA LEU A 183 13.11 16.27 12.34
C LEU A 183 14.25 16.87 11.53
N SER A 184 15.49 16.74 12.03
CA SER A 184 16.72 17.00 11.27
C SER A 184 16.99 15.91 10.24
N SER A 185 16.62 14.66 10.53
CA SER A 185 16.79 13.45 9.69
C SER A 185 15.53 12.55 9.69
N ASN A 186 15.52 11.50 8.86
CA ASN A 186 14.32 10.69 8.59
C ASN A 186 13.79 9.91 9.83
N PRO A 187 12.46 9.79 10.04
CA PRO A 187 11.91 9.01 11.14
C PRO A 187 11.89 7.48 10.93
N ALA A 188 12.04 6.95 9.70
CA ALA A 188 12.44 5.53 9.51
C ALA A 188 13.72 5.23 10.28
N VAL A 189 14.57 6.24 10.28
CA VAL A 189 15.92 6.28 10.78
C VAL A 189 15.98 6.54 12.28
N ALA A 190 15.11 7.39 12.82
CA ALA A 190 15.10 7.73 14.24
C ALA A 190 14.73 6.59 15.21
N ALA A 191 14.14 5.49 14.74
CA ALA A 191 13.67 4.40 15.61
C ALA A 191 14.75 3.39 16.03
N ASP A 192 15.88 3.33 15.30
CA ASP A 192 17.04 2.50 15.60
C ASP A 192 18.31 3.29 15.28
N GLY A 193 19.30 3.32 16.18
CA GLY A 193 20.57 4.05 15.98
C GLY A 193 21.29 3.68 14.67
N ALA A 194 21.04 2.46 14.17
CA ALA A 194 21.54 1.97 12.91
C ALA A 194 21.07 2.73 11.67
N ALA A 195 19.82 3.15 11.68
CA ALA A 195 19.27 3.89 10.57
C ALA A 195 19.65 5.39 10.71
N GLN A 196 19.87 5.92 11.94
CA GLN A 196 20.46 7.26 12.19
C GLN A 196 21.83 7.46 11.54
N ALA A 197 22.73 6.47 11.64
CA ALA A 197 24.03 6.51 10.98
C ALA A 197 23.92 6.65 9.45
N ALA A 198 22.90 6.05 8.83
CA ALA A 198 22.70 6.12 7.38
C ALA A 198 22.26 7.51 6.88
N SER A 199 21.59 8.32 7.72
CA SER A 199 21.07 9.65 7.36
C SER A 199 21.97 10.82 7.73
N ALA A 200 22.86 10.69 8.72
CA ALA A 200 23.60 11.82 9.29
C ALA A 200 24.63 12.47 8.33
N THR A 201 24.94 11.82 7.21
CA THR A 201 26.02 12.25 6.30
C THR A 201 25.65 12.22 4.82
N ALA A 202 24.36 12.13 4.46
CA ALA A 202 23.91 12.11 3.07
C ALA A 202 23.94 13.51 2.40
N GLY A 203 25.12 14.14 2.39
CA GLY A 203 25.50 15.26 1.54
C GLY A 203 26.22 14.77 0.29
N SER A 204 25.62 13.84 -0.45
CA SER A 204 26.16 13.42 -1.76
C SER A 204 25.00 13.09 -2.69
N GLN A 205 24.69 14.06 -3.56
CA GLN A 205 23.84 13.87 -4.72
C GLN A 205 24.54 12.88 -5.67
N GLN A 206 24.32 11.58 -5.48
CA GLN A 206 24.58 10.63 -6.55
C GLN A 206 23.60 10.90 -7.68
N ALA A 207 24.12 11.01 -8.90
CA ALA A 207 23.35 11.32 -10.10
C ALA A 207 22.18 10.34 -10.22
N ALA A 208 20.97 10.86 -10.07
CA ALA A 208 19.76 10.07 -10.17
C ALA A 208 19.71 9.42 -11.58
N PRO A 209 19.37 8.12 -11.69
CA PRO A 209 19.07 7.54 -12.99
C PRO A 209 18.01 8.42 -13.68
N THR A 210 18.23 8.71 -14.96
CA THR A 210 17.29 9.49 -15.77
C THR A 210 15.88 8.94 -15.58
N ALA A 211 14.93 9.80 -15.22
CA ALA A 211 13.55 9.43 -14.94
C ALA A 211 12.96 8.59 -16.08
N ARG A 212 13.01 7.27 -15.93
CA ARG A 212 12.41 6.30 -16.84
C ARG A 212 11.20 5.76 -16.10
N GLU A 213 10.01 6.09 -16.58
CA GLU A 213 8.85 5.27 -16.23
C GLU A 213 9.16 3.85 -16.71
N TRP A 214 9.07 2.87 -15.83
CA TRP A 214 9.40 1.48 -16.17
C TRP A 214 8.16 0.72 -16.61
N ASP A 215 8.28 -0.08 -17.66
CA ASP A 215 7.26 -1.05 -18.02
C ASP A 215 7.60 -2.40 -17.38
N GLY A 216 6.66 -2.93 -16.59
CA GLY A 216 6.84 -4.22 -15.91
C GLY A 216 7.93 -4.28 -14.82
N PRO A 217 8.09 -5.46 -14.18
CA PRO A 217 9.16 -5.72 -13.20
C PRO A 217 10.55 -5.87 -13.84
N PRO A 218 11.64 -5.86 -13.05
CA PRO A 218 13.02 -6.14 -13.49
C PRO A 218 13.19 -7.53 -14.12
N ALA A 219 13.85 -7.58 -15.29
CA ALA A 219 14.22 -8.83 -15.96
C ALA A 219 15.32 -9.55 -15.17
N ALA A 220 15.34 -10.88 -15.14
CA ALA A 220 16.17 -11.68 -14.21
C ALA A 220 17.67 -11.32 -14.20
N ASP A 221 18.19 -10.91 -15.35
CA ASP A 221 19.57 -10.48 -15.61
C ASP A 221 19.87 -9.03 -15.22
N GLU A 222 18.83 -8.21 -15.02
CA GLU A 222 18.98 -6.80 -14.63
C GLU A 222 19.42 -6.67 -13.15
N PRO A 223 20.42 -5.85 -12.81
CA PRO A 223 20.79 -5.60 -11.41
C PRO A 223 19.64 -4.87 -10.68
N ALA A 224 19.05 -5.54 -9.68
CA ALA A 224 17.94 -5.00 -8.90
C ALA A 224 17.97 -5.54 -7.47
N LEU A 225 17.53 -4.70 -6.52
CA LEU A 225 17.29 -5.11 -5.14
C LEU A 225 16.21 -6.20 -5.14
N THR A 226 16.51 -7.36 -4.59
CA THR A 226 15.64 -8.53 -4.60
C THR A 226 15.20 -8.89 -3.19
N VAL A 227 13.88 -8.94 -2.98
CA VAL A 227 13.28 -9.47 -1.76
C VAL A 227 12.84 -10.90 -2.04
N HIS A 228 13.47 -11.85 -1.36
CA HIS A 228 13.17 -13.27 -1.42
C HIS A 228 12.12 -13.60 -0.36
N VAL A 229 11.04 -14.25 -0.78
CA VAL A 229 9.99 -14.70 0.14
C VAL A 229 9.74 -16.18 -0.04
N TRP A 230 9.82 -16.90 1.07
CA TRP A 230 9.34 -18.26 1.23
C TRP A 230 7.94 -18.19 1.84
N THR A 231 6.92 -18.40 1.02
CA THR A 231 5.53 -18.37 1.48
C THR A 231 5.23 -19.61 2.30
N PRO A 232 4.45 -19.49 3.39
CA PRO A 232 4.12 -20.62 4.26
C PRO A 232 3.60 -21.86 3.50
N VAL A 233 2.74 -21.66 2.50
CA VAL A 233 2.18 -22.72 1.65
C VAL A 233 3.24 -23.30 0.69
N GLY A 234 4.09 -22.46 0.11
CA GLY A 234 5.11 -22.93 -0.83
C GLY A 234 6.27 -23.66 -0.14
N THR A 235 6.40 -23.52 1.18
CA THR A 235 7.42 -24.20 1.99
C THR A 235 6.87 -25.22 2.97
N SER A 236 5.61 -25.63 2.85
CA SER A 236 5.07 -26.74 3.65
C SER A 236 5.61 -28.07 3.11
N LYS A 237 6.08 -28.96 3.98
CA LYS A 237 6.57 -30.29 3.58
C LYS A 237 5.44 -31.21 3.11
N GLY A 238 4.21 -30.99 3.58
CA GLY A 238 2.99 -31.67 3.12
C GLY A 238 1.97 -30.72 2.48
N GLU A 239 0.86 -31.28 2.00
CA GLU A 239 -0.26 -30.49 1.46
C GLU A 239 -0.86 -29.62 2.58
N ALA A 240 -0.75 -28.28 2.45
CA ALA A 240 -1.29 -27.34 3.41
C ALA A 240 -2.83 -27.47 3.50
N ARG A 241 -3.37 -27.48 4.73
CA ARG A 241 -4.82 -27.36 4.92
C ARG A 241 -5.27 -25.99 4.40
N ARG A 242 -6.25 -25.95 3.49
CA ARG A 242 -6.71 -24.69 2.88
C ARG A 242 -7.42 -23.78 3.89
N GLN A 243 -6.68 -22.86 4.49
CA GLN A 243 -7.17 -21.75 5.29
C GLN A 243 -6.70 -20.43 4.64
N PRO A 244 -7.39 -19.94 3.59
CA PRO A 244 -6.86 -18.96 2.63
C PRO A 244 -6.37 -17.63 3.24
N ILE A 245 -6.85 -17.24 4.42
CA ILE A 245 -6.41 -16.04 5.14
C ILE A 245 -5.28 -16.37 6.13
N ILE A 246 -5.34 -17.51 6.83
CA ILE A 246 -4.37 -17.89 7.87
C ILE A 246 -3.07 -18.38 7.21
N ASP A 247 -3.18 -19.25 6.21
CA ASP A 247 -2.07 -19.81 5.43
C ASP A 247 -1.19 -18.74 4.78
N ARG A 248 -1.80 -17.60 4.43
CA ARG A 248 -1.11 -16.52 3.73
C ARG A 248 -0.42 -15.55 4.69
N TYR A 249 -1.02 -15.25 5.84
CA TYR A 249 -0.59 -14.13 6.68
C TYR A 249 -0.02 -14.51 8.05
N ILE A 250 -0.23 -15.73 8.53
CA ILE A 250 0.14 -16.16 9.87
C ILE A 250 1.11 -17.36 9.78
N ALA A 251 0.62 -18.50 9.32
CA ALA A 251 1.38 -19.73 9.11
C ALA A 251 0.50 -20.72 8.32
N ALA A 252 1.13 -21.60 7.54
CA ALA A 252 0.45 -22.73 6.92
C ALA A 252 0.66 -23.95 7.82
N VAL A 253 -0.41 -24.70 8.07
CA VAL A 253 -0.34 -25.97 8.81
C VAL A 253 -0.60 -27.09 7.82
N ASP A 254 0.33 -28.02 7.69
CA ASP A 254 0.12 -29.18 6.85
C ASP A 254 -0.90 -30.17 7.46
N ARG A 255 -1.33 -31.17 6.67
CA ARG A 255 -2.27 -32.20 7.16
C ARG A 255 -1.76 -33.00 8.37
N ASN A 256 -0.45 -32.96 8.63
CA ASN A 256 0.21 -33.64 9.74
C ASN A 256 0.40 -32.72 10.96
N GLY A 257 -0.07 -31.47 10.91
CA GLY A 257 0.02 -30.52 12.01
C GLY A 257 1.33 -29.71 12.07
N VAL A 258 2.23 -29.86 11.09
CA VAL A 258 3.51 -29.13 11.06
C VAL A 258 3.27 -27.68 10.61
N ILE A 259 3.74 -26.73 11.43
CA ILE A 259 3.57 -25.29 11.21
C ILE A 259 4.72 -24.75 10.36
N SER A 260 4.43 -24.35 9.12
CA SER A 260 5.35 -23.58 8.28
C SER A 260 5.03 -22.09 8.41
N THR A 261 5.98 -21.30 8.90
CA THR A 261 5.82 -19.84 9.08
C THR A 261 6.34 -19.03 7.90
N GLY A 262 6.97 -19.69 6.92
CA GLY A 262 7.69 -19.04 5.83
C GLY A 262 8.95 -18.30 6.30
N HIS A 263 9.57 -17.55 5.38
CA HIS A 263 10.76 -16.72 5.65
C HIS A 263 10.87 -15.57 4.64
N ALA A 264 11.66 -14.56 4.98
CA ALA A 264 11.96 -13.45 4.09
C ALA A 264 13.43 -13.03 4.19
N ALA A 265 14.06 -12.80 3.04
CA ALA A 265 15.43 -12.28 2.92
C ALA A 265 15.50 -11.14 1.89
N LEU A 266 16.56 -10.34 1.96
CA LEU A 266 16.82 -9.24 1.04
C LEU A 266 18.25 -9.34 0.51
N GLU A 267 18.40 -9.23 -0.80
CA GLU A 267 19.66 -9.33 -1.54
C GLU A 267 19.83 -8.09 -2.42
N SER A 268 21.00 -7.48 -2.39
CA SER A 268 21.41 -6.43 -3.33
C SER A 268 22.55 -6.91 -4.23
N PRO A 269 22.59 -6.51 -5.51
CA PRO A 269 23.75 -6.66 -6.39
C PRO A 269 25.07 -6.17 -5.80
N ASP A 270 25.03 -5.19 -4.89
CA ASP A 270 26.20 -4.58 -4.24
C ASP A 270 26.81 -5.44 -3.11
N GLY A 271 26.35 -6.69 -2.94
CA GLY A 271 26.89 -7.65 -1.97
C GLY A 271 26.27 -7.63 -0.58
N VAL A 272 25.18 -6.87 -0.35
CA VAL A 272 24.40 -6.94 0.89
C VAL A 272 23.40 -8.08 0.82
N TYR A 273 23.50 -9.03 1.76
CA TYR A 273 22.49 -10.06 2.01
C TYR A 273 21.99 -9.97 3.45
N ILE A 274 20.67 -9.94 3.62
CA ILE A 274 20.02 -9.78 4.92
C ILE A 274 18.97 -10.87 5.09
N SER A 275 19.27 -11.80 5.99
CA SER A 275 18.39 -12.91 6.34
C SER A 275 18.66 -13.29 7.79
N LEU A 276 17.67 -13.14 8.66
CA LEU A 276 17.81 -13.30 10.12
C LEU A 276 17.01 -14.50 10.62
N TYR A 277 17.70 -15.47 11.22
CA TYR A 277 17.13 -16.66 11.84
C TYR A 277 17.26 -16.59 13.37
N PRO A 278 16.41 -17.31 14.12
CA PRO A 278 16.70 -17.59 15.52
C PRO A 278 17.92 -18.53 15.59
N GLY A 279 18.87 -18.21 16.47
CA GLY A 279 20.08 -19.02 16.72
C GLY A 279 19.83 -20.20 17.67
N VAL A 280 18.64 -20.27 18.28
CA VAL A 280 18.18 -21.38 19.11
C VAL A 280 16.80 -21.81 18.64
N GLU A 281 16.47 -23.08 18.81
CA GLU A 281 15.13 -23.57 18.49
C GLU A 281 14.12 -22.96 19.48
N ILE A 282 13.05 -22.36 18.94
CA ILE A 282 11.98 -21.78 19.73
C ILE A 282 10.86 -22.81 19.78
N ASP A 283 10.53 -23.30 20.97
CA ASP A 283 9.38 -24.19 21.17
C ASP A 283 8.10 -23.46 20.72
N ARG A 284 7.28 -24.14 19.91
CA ARG A 284 6.05 -23.61 19.32
C ARG A 284 4.81 -24.28 19.90
N SER A 285 4.91 -24.83 21.11
CA SER A 285 3.75 -25.39 21.80
C SER A 285 2.61 -24.36 21.90
N PRO A 286 1.33 -24.77 21.72
CA PRO A 286 0.20 -23.84 21.69
C PRO A 286 0.05 -22.97 22.94
N ASP A 287 0.43 -23.50 24.10
CA ASP A 287 0.31 -22.81 25.40
C ASP A 287 1.38 -21.70 25.56
N GLU A 288 2.59 -21.89 25.02
CA GLU A 288 3.63 -20.86 25.02
C GLU A 288 3.52 -19.88 23.85
N PHE A 289 2.83 -20.25 22.77
CA PHE A 289 2.72 -19.42 21.57
C PHE A 289 2.17 -18.01 21.86
N THR A 290 1.14 -17.91 22.70
CA THR A 290 0.57 -16.60 23.08
C THR A 290 1.56 -15.74 23.89
N ARG A 291 2.45 -16.37 24.67
CA ARG A 291 3.54 -15.67 25.37
C ARG A 291 4.60 -15.19 24.39
N LEU A 292 4.98 -16.02 23.42
CA LEU A 292 5.99 -15.72 22.39
C LEU A 292 5.57 -14.59 21.43
N LEU A 293 4.26 -14.39 21.23
CA LEU A 293 3.71 -13.27 20.46
C LEU A 293 3.83 -11.91 21.15
N ARG A 294 4.27 -11.85 22.41
CA ARG A 294 4.52 -10.58 23.10
C ARG A 294 5.82 -9.96 22.60
N ALA A 295 5.75 -8.67 22.23
CA ALA A 295 6.92 -7.87 21.87
C ALA A 295 7.70 -7.38 23.11
N THR A 296 7.96 -8.29 24.06
CA THR A 296 8.68 -8.02 25.31
C THR A 296 10.08 -8.61 25.28
N ARG A 297 11.02 -7.99 26.02
CA ARG A 297 12.43 -8.43 26.09
C ARG A 297 12.62 -9.85 26.62
N GLU A 298 11.64 -10.36 27.38
CA GLU A 298 11.66 -11.74 27.88
C GLU A 298 11.64 -12.80 26.77
N ASN A 299 11.20 -12.43 25.55
CA ASN A 299 11.15 -13.33 24.39
C ASN A 299 12.33 -13.11 23.43
N ASP A 300 13.35 -12.37 23.86
CA ASP A 300 14.55 -12.14 23.06
C ASP A 300 15.47 -13.35 23.14
N VAL A 301 15.92 -13.84 21.98
CA VAL A 301 16.86 -14.95 21.85
C VAL A 301 18.02 -14.55 20.94
N PRO A 302 19.18 -15.24 20.99
CA PRO A 302 20.25 -15.01 20.03
C PRO A 302 19.74 -15.27 18.59
N GLY A 303 20.13 -14.42 17.65
CA GLY A 303 19.85 -14.56 16.24
C GLY A 303 21.11 -14.80 15.41
N LEU A 304 20.92 -15.37 14.22
CA LEU A 304 21.98 -15.67 13.28
C LEU A 304 21.64 -15.06 11.91
N PHE A 305 22.57 -14.31 11.35
CA PHE A 305 22.46 -13.81 9.99
C PHE A 305 23.09 -14.79 9.00
N GLN A 306 22.37 -15.11 7.92
CA GLN A 306 22.89 -15.98 6.86
C GLN A 306 23.89 -15.23 5.97
N PRO A 307 24.88 -15.93 5.40
CA PRO A 307 25.96 -15.29 4.65
C PRO A 307 25.52 -14.79 3.27
N ASP A 308 24.81 -15.63 2.50
CA ASP A 308 24.39 -15.35 1.13
C ASP A 308 23.20 -16.24 0.70
N TYR A 309 22.50 -15.82 -0.35
CA TYR A 309 21.33 -16.55 -0.87
C TYR A 309 21.69 -17.93 -1.43
N GLY A 310 22.87 -18.09 -2.03
CA GLY A 310 23.31 -19.36 -2.59
C GLY A 310 23.48 -20.44 -1.51
N THR A 311 24.06 -20.06 -0.38
CA THR A 311 24.21 -20.91 0.81
C THR A 311 22.86 -21.23 1.44
N GLU A 312 22.01 -20.22 1.68
CA GLU A 312 20.70 -20.41 2.30
C GLU A 312 19.75 -21.27 1.46
N SER A 313 19.68 -21.00 0.14
CA SER A 313 18.79 -21.72 -0.76
C SER A 313 19.21 -23.18 -0.98
N LYS A 314 20.51 -23.49 -0.90
CA LYS A 314 21.02 -24.88 -0.93
C LYS A 314 20.74 -25.61 0.38
N ALA A 315 20.86 -24.92 1.52
CA ALA A 315 20.62 -25.52 2.84
C ALA A 315 19.13 -25.84 3.06
N TRP A 316 18.22 -25.07 2.46
CA TRP A 316 16.78 -25.25 2.64
C TRP A 316 16.03 -25.46 1.32
N CYS A 317 15.73 -24.38 0.58
CA CYS A 317 15.17 -24.43 -0.76
C CYS A 317 15.23 -23.04 -1.42
N PRO A 318 15.11 -22.96 -2.77
CA PRO A 318 14.94 -21.68 -3.46
C PRO A 318 13.70 -20.90 -2.99
N SER A 319 13.79 -19.57 -3.01
CA SER A 319 12.69 -18.69 -2.60
C SER A 319 11.45 -18.87 -3.49
N THR A 320 10.27 -18.98 -2.90
CA THR A 320 9.01 -19.22 -3.63
C THR A 320 8.58 -18.02 -4.48
N VAL A 321 8.86 -16.80 -4.05
CA VAL A 321 8.51 -15.56 -4.74
C VAL A 321 9.64 -14.56 -4.57
N GLN A 322 9.95 -13.84 -5.65
CA GLN A 322 10.91 -12.73 -5.62
C GLN A 322 10.21 -11.42 -6.01
N VAL A 323 10.50 -10.35 -5.28
CA VAL A 323 10.09 -8.98 -5.63
C VAL A 323 11.33 -8.17 -5.90
N ARG A 324 11.46 -7.64 -7.12
CA ARG A 324 12.67 -6.95 -7.60
C ARG A 324 12.39 -5.47 -7.81
N ILE A 325 13.32 -4.62 -7.39
CA ILE A 325 13.19 -3.14 -7.39
C ILE A 325 14.44 -2.49 -7.96
N ARG A 326 14.29 -1.60 -8.93
CA ARG A 326 15.41 -0.90 -9.59
C ARG A 326 15.85 0.33 -8.82
N ASN A 327 14.89 1.14 -8.39
CA ASN A 327 15.16 2.44 -7.79
C ASN A 327 15.37 2.36 -6.27
N TYR A 328 16.53 1.83 -5.87
CA TYR A 328 16.99 1.84 -4.48
C TYR A 328 18.32 2.58 -4.34
N ASP A 329 18.69 2.90 -3.10
CA ASP A 329 19.96 3.54 -2.74
C ASP A 329 20.88 2.49 -2.09
N PRO A 330 21.91 1.99 -2.82
CA PRO A 330 22.76 0.90 -2.32
C PRO A 330 23.63 1.33 -1.14
N GLU A 331 24.06 2.59 -1.11
CA GLU A 331 24.92 3.13 -0.08
C GLU A 331 24.16 3.31 1.25
N ARG A 332 22.89 3.75 1.19
CA ARG A 332 22.02 3.75 2.37
C ARG A 332 21.76 2.35 2.90
N LEU A 333 21.51 1.38 2.02
CA LEU A 333 21.32 -0.01 2.41
C LEU A 333 22.57 -0.55 3.10
N ARG A 334 23.77 -0.29 2.56
CA ARG A 334 25.05 -0.68 3.16
C ARG A 334 25.21 -0.12 4.58
N ARG A 335 25.01 1.18 4.78
CA ARG A 335 25.11 1.83 6.10
C ARG A 335 24.09 1.30 7.10
N PHE A 336 22.84 1.13 6.65
CA PHE A 336 21.80 0.49 7.45
C PHE A 336 22.28 -0.88 7.90
N TRP A 337 22.79 -1.68 6.97
CA TRP A 337 23.22 -3.04 7.24
C TRP A 337 24.40 -3.11 8.22
N GLU A 338 25.44 -2.32 8.01
CA GLU A 338 26.63 -2.25 8.86
C GLU A 338 26.32 -1.97 10.31
N THR A 339 25.29 -1.17 10.57
CA THR A 339 24.91 -0.85 11.94
C THR A 339 23.84 -1.80 12.47
N TYR A 340 22.90 -2.23 11.63
CA TYR A 340 21.81 -3.12 12.05
C TYR A 340 22.34 -4.50 12.47
N ARG A 341 23.36 -5.01 11.76
CA ARG A 341 23.96 -6.32 12.02
C ARG A 341 24.73 -6.44 13.33
N GLN A 342 25.07 -5.32 13.98
CA GLN A 342 25.82 -5.30 15.24
C GLN A 342 25.01 -5.88 16.41
N ASP A 343 23.69 -5.78 16.32
CA ASP A 343 22.79 -6.40 17.26
C ASP A 343 22.21 -7.67 16.63
N THR A 344 22.52 -8.82 17.23
CA THR A 344 22.09 -10.12 16.73
C THR A 344 20.82 -10.60 17.41
N THR A 345 20.16 -9.78 18.23
CA THR A 345 18.93 -10.16 18.92
C THR A 345 17.86 -10.60 17.93
N TYR A 346 17.24 -11.73 18.21
CA TYR A 346 16.05 -12.22 17.52
C TYR A 346 14.85 -12.13 18.46
N ASN A 347 13.75 -11.59 17.94
CA ASN A 347 12.46 -11.64 18.60
C ASN A 347 11.38 -11.95 17.57
N LEU A 348 10.58 -12.99 17.81
CA LEU A 348 9.56 -13.48 16.88
C LEU A 348 8.59 -12.38 16.42
N THR A 349 8.35 -11.38 17.26
CA THR A 349 7.30 -10.38 17.05
C THR A 349 7.87 -9.07 16.51
N TYR A 350 8.89 -8.49 17.17
CA TYR A 350 9.39 -7.15 16.83
C TYR A 350 10.70 -7.14 16.03
N ARG A 351 11.45 -8.24 16.00
CA ARG A 351 12.75 -8.37 15.33
C ARG A 351 13.00 -9.79 14.78
N ASN A 352 12.29 -10.11 13.73
CA ASN A 352 12.42 -11.35 12.95
C ASN A 352 12.92 -11.05 11.53
N CYS A 353 13.05 -12.08 10.69
CA CYS A 353 13.42 -11.97 9.27
C CYS A 353 12.58 -10.92 8.51
N SER A 354 11.26 -11.00 8.64
CA SER A 354 10.28 -10.17 7.94
C SER A 354 10.36 -8.69 8.34
N SER A 355 10.47 -8.42 9.64
CA SER A 355 10.64 -7.05 10.16
C SER A 355 11.99 -6.46 9.76
N THR A 356 13.03 -7.28 9.73
CA THR A 356 14.39 -6.88 9.36
C THR A 356 14.45 -6.50 7.88
N VAL A 357 13.92 -7.36 7.00
CA VAL A 357 13.78 -7.09 5.56
C VAL A 357 12.95 -5.82 5.33
N SER A 358 11.83 -5.67 6.03
CA SER A 358 10.95 -4.50 5.85
C SER A 358 11.62 -3.19 6.28
N ARG A 359 12.46 -3.22 7.33
CA ARG A 359 13.29 -2.06 7.76
C ARG A 359 14.40 -1.76 6.75
N ALA A 360 15.11 -2.77 6.27
CA ALA A 360 16.13 -2.63 5.23
C ALA A 360 15.54 -2.03 3.94
N LEU A 361 14.36 -2.50 3.55
CA LEU A 361 13.62 -1.99 2.40
C LEU A 361 13.20 -0.53 2.59
N GLU A 362 12.70 -0.15 3.78
CA GLU A 362 12.40 1.25 4.12
C GLU A 362 13.65 2.14 4.00
N ALA A 363 14.82 1.66 4.44
CA ALA A 363 16.08 2.39 4.35
C ALA A 363 16.58 2.53 2.90
N ALA A 364 16.52 1.45 2.11
CA ALA A 364 16.98 1.42 0.72
C ALA A 364 16.09 2.27 -0.21
N LEU A 365 14.78 2.32 0.04
CA LEU A 365 13.83 3.07 -0.77
C LEU A 365 13.60 4.50 -0.31
N GLU A 366 14.34 4.96 0.69
CA GLU A 366 14.25 6.33 1.16
C GLU A 366 14.62 7.30 0.02
N GLY A 367 13.75 8.27 -0.24
CA GLY A 367 13.90 9.24 -1.31
C GLY A 367 13.69 8.68 -2.72
N ALA A 368 13.26 7.42 -2.88
CA ALA A 368 13.06 6.79 -4.19
C ALA A 368 12.13 7.61 -5.10
N SER A 369 10.98 8.06 -4.57
CA SER A 369 10.06 8.89 -5.34
C SER A 369 10.64 10.28 -5.63
N ALA A 370 11.42 10.85 -4.72
CA ALA A 370 12.12 12.10 -4.96
C ALA A 370 13.24 11.97 -6.01
N ARG A 371 13.94 10.83 -6.12
CA ARG A 371 14.93 10.59 -7.17
C ARG A 371 14.29 10.56 -8.55
N VAL A 372 13.16 9.89 -8.70
CA VAL A 372 12.46 9.78 -9.99
C VAL A 372 11.78 11.09 -10.38
N TRP A 373 11.17 11.78 -9.41
CA TRP A 373 10.36 12.97 -9.68
C TRP A 373 11.05 14.29 -9.33
N GLY A 374 12.31 14.27 -8.86
CA GLY A 374 13.02 15.41 -8.26
C GLY A 374 13.29 16.58 -9.21
N ARG A 375 13.22 16.36 -10.52
CA ARG A 375 13.21 17.45 -11.51
C ARG A 375 11.97 18.35 -11.41
N HIS A 376 10.87 17.84 -10.84
CA HIS A 376 9.66 18.63 -10.60
C HIS A 376 9.69 19.26 -9.21
N ARG A 377 10.20 20.49 -9.11
CA ARG A 377 10.15 21.35 -7.90
C ARG A 377 8.71 21.72 -7.45
N GLY A 378 7.66 21.13 -8.02
CA GLY A 378 6.25 21.44 -7.72
C GLY A 378 5.56 20.43 -6.80
N TRP A 379 4.24 20.56 -6.66
CA TRP A 379 3.36 19.65 -5.91
C TRP A 379 3.06 18.32 -6.61
N LYS A 380 3.41 18.20 -7.90
CA LYS A 380 3.14 17.03 -8.74
C LYS A 380 3.64 15.71 -8.14
N PRO A 381 4.87 15.60 -7.58
CA PRO A 381 5.34 14.36 -6.96
C PRO A 381 4.50 13.97 -5.74
N PHE A 382 4.18 14.94 -4.87
CA PHE A 382 3.34 14.72 -3.69
C PHE A 382 1.94 14.25 -4.06
N LEU A 383 1.27 14.95 -4.98
CA LEU A 383 -0.08 14.60 -5.43
C LEU A 383 -0.09 13.24 -6.12
N ARG A 384 0.92 12.92 -6.94
CA ARG A 384 1.03 11.61 -7.60
C ARG A 384 1.21 10.50 -6.57
N VAL A 385 2.09 10.67 -5.58
CA VAL A 385 2.32 9.67 -4.53
C VAL A 385 1.06 9.44 -3.68
N ILE A 386 0.37 10.51 -3.26
CA ILE A 386 -0.88 10.37 -2.49
C ILE A 386 -2.01 9.77 -3.31
N ALA A 387 -2.10 10.09 -4.61
CA ALA A 387 -3.10 9.51 -5.51
C ALA A 387 -2.79 8.06 -5.90
N THR A 388 -1.61 7.53 -5.56
CA THR A 388 -1.19 6.16 -5.90
C THR A 388 -1.78 5.18 -4.88
N PRO A 389 -2.70 4.27 -5.27
CA PRO A 389 -3.36 3.32 -4.35
C PRO A 389 -2.37 2.48 -3.54
N GLU A 390 -1.23 2.13 -4.12
CA GLU A 390 -0.21 1.31 -3.51
C GLU A 390 0.40 1.95 -2.25
N LEU A 391 0.43 3.28 -2.16
CA LEU A 391 0.82 3.98 -0.93
C LEU A 391 -0.11 3.63 0.23
N TRP A 392 -1.41 3.58 -0.04
CA TRP A 392 -2.43 3.31 0.96
C TRP A 392 -2.38 1.84 1.39
N VAL A 393 -2.18 0.93 0.44
CA VAL A 393 -1.94 -0.49 0.72
C VAL A 393 -0.70 -0.67 1.57
N ALA A 394 0.44 -0.09 1.16
CA ALA A 394 1.68 -0.14 1.92
C ALA A 394 1.49 0.43 3.33
N ALA A 395 0.75 1.54 3.46
CA ALA A 395 0.44 2.14 4.75
C ALA A 395 -0.38 1.22 5.65
N GLN A 396 -1.38 0.53 5.10
CA GLN A 396 -2.25 -0.36 5.86
C GLN A 396 -1.55 -1.66 6.24
N VAL A 397 -0.83 -2.29 5.31
CA VAL A 397 -0.01 -3.49 5.57
C VAL A 397 1.02 -3.18 6.66
N ARG A 398 1.71 -2.04 6.54
CA ARG A 398 2.68 -1.60 7.55
C ARG A 398 2.03 -1.29 8.91
N LYS A 399 0.84 -0.66 8.95
CA LYS A 399 0.09 -0.43 10.21
C LYS A 399 -0.16 -1.79 10.88
N ARG A 400 -0.75 -2.73 10.14
CA ARG A 400 -1.09 -4.07 10.62
C ARG A 400 0.13 -4.86 11.09
N ALA A 401 1.20 -4.88 10.29
CA ALA A 401 2.43 -5.60 10.63
C ALA A 401 3.11 -5.03 11.86
N ALA A 402 3.07 -3.71 12.06
CA ALA A 402 3.65 -3.06 13.24
C ALA A 402 2.83 -3.26 14.53
N THR A 403 1.53 -3.54 14.44
CA THR A 403 0.65 -3.78 15.60
C THR A 403 0.48 -5.26 15.94
N MET A 404 0.73 -6.15 14.98
CA MET A 404 0.70 -7.60 15.14
C MET A 404 2.13 -8.15 15.19
N ALA A 405 2.63 -8.63 14.07
CA ALA A 405 4.02 -8.98 13.83
C ALA A 405 4.26 -8.88 12.32
N TRP A 406 5.51 -8.63 11.92
CA TRP A 406 5.86 -8.79 10.52
C TRP A 406 5.93 -10.28 10.19
N THR A 407 5.19 -10.71 9.17
CA THR A 407 5.23 -12.07 8.64
C THR A 407 5.68 -12.07 7.19
N PRO A 408 6.13 -13.22 6.63
CA PRO A 408 6.58 -13.28 5.25
C PRO A 408 5.51 -12.85 4.25
N GLY A 409 4.24 -13.20 4.51
CA GLY A 409 3.10 -12.77 3.70
C GLY A 409 2.88 -11.25 3.72
N LEU A 410 2.93 -10.63 4.91
CA LEU A 410 2.81 -9.16 5.03
C LEU A 410 4.01 -8.45 4.38
N THR A 411 5.22 -9.01 4.51
CA THR A 411 6.44 -8.47 3.89
C THR A 411 6.37 -8.57 2.37
N LEU A 412 5.84 -9.66 1.81
CA LEU A 412 5.62 -9.82 0.38
C LEU A 412 4.68 -8.74 -0.17
N ASP A 413 3.52 -8.54 0.48
CA ASP A 413 2.54 -7.55 0.04
C ASP A 413 3.06 -6.12 0.21
N TYR A 414 3.83 -5.87 1.27
CA TYR A 414 4.51 -4.61 1.48
C TYR A 414 5.58 -4.34 0.42
N ALA A 415 6.44 -5.31 0.11
CA ALA A 415 7.48 -5.21 -0.91
C ALA A 415 6.88 -4.97 -2.30
N ARG A 416 5.77 -5.65 -2.65
CA ARG A 416 5.04 -5.42 -3.90
C ARG A 416 4.45 -4.02 -3.99
N ALA A 417 3.89 -3.50 -2.89
CA ALA A 417 3.35 -2.15 -2.87
C ALA A 417 4.48 -1.11 -2.99
N LEU A 418 5.60 -1.32 -2.29
CA LEU A 418 6.76 -0.44 -2.35
C LEU A 418 7.49 -0.49 -3.69
N SER A 419 7.56 -1.64 -4.37
CA SER A 419 8.17 -1.73 -5.70
C SER A 419 7.42 -0.88 -6.73
N MET A 420 6.09 -0.82 -6.65
CA MET A 420 5.28 0.04 -7.52
C MET A 420 5.46 1.54 -7.22
N LEU A 421 5.82 1.90 -5.99
CA LEU A 421 6.07 3.29 -5.58
C LEU A 421 7.50 3.75 -5.91
N ALA A 422 8.46 2.82 -5.80
CA ALA A 422 9.87 3.05 -6.12
C ALA A 422 10.09 3.08 -7.64
N ASP A 423 9.46 2.16 -8.38
CA ASP A 423 9.55 2.05 -9.83
C ASP A 423 8.22 2.50 -10.48
N PRO A 424 7.91 3.83 -10.52
CA PRO A 424 6.66 4.32 -11.06
C PRO A 424 6.42 3.89 -12.50
N ARG A 425 5.19 3.45 -12.73
CA ARG A 425 4.67 3.00 -14.01
C ARG A 425 3.86 4.12 -14.70
N PRO A 426 3.70 4.06 -16.03
CA PRO A 426 2.79 4.95 -16.74
C PRO A 426 1.36 4.80 -16.20
N SER A 427 0.60 5.90 -16.18
CA SER A 427 -0.77 5.87 -15.66
C SER A 427 -1.68 4.96 -16.49
N GLY A 428 -2.63 4.29 -15.84
CA GLY A 428 -3.61 3.42 -16.52
C GLY A 428 -4.40 4.17 -17.60
N TRP A 429 -4.74 5.44 -17.35
CA TRP A 429 -5.38 6.33 -18.32
C TRP A 429 -4.53 6.61 -19.56
N VAL A 430 -3.22 6.83 -19.39
CA VAL A 430 -2.29 6.98 -20.54
C VAL A 430 -2.19 5.68 -21.32
N LYS A 431 -2.19 4.52 -20.65
CA LYS A 431 -2.24 3.22 -21.31
C LYS A 431 -3.56 3.04 -22.09
N MET A 432 -4.69 3.47 -21.54
CA MET A 432 -6.00 3.46 -22.22
C MET A 432 -6.02 4.38 -23.42
N ALA A 433 -5.58 5.62 -23.28
CA ALA A 433 -5.52 6.56 -24.39
C ALA A 433 -4.62 6.03 -25.52
N ARG A 434 -3.45 5.46 -25.19
CA ARG A 434 -2.56 4.83 -26.18
C ARG A 434 -3.19 3.63 -26.86
N LEU A 435 -3.86 2.75 -26.11
CA LEU A 435 -4.54 1.58 -26.68
C LEU A 435 -5.73 1.99 -27.54
N ALA A 436 -6.53 2.97 -27.11
CA ALA A 436 -7.65 3.52 -27.88
C ALA A 436 -7.17 4.17 -29.17
N LEU A 437 -6.10 4.98 -29.12
CA LEU A 437 -5.48 5.57 -30.30
C LEU A 437 -4.90 4.52 -31.24
N ALA A 438 -4.24 3.48 -30.71
CA ALA A 438 -3.70 2.38 -31.51
C ALA A 438 -4.81 1.54 -32.18
N THR A 439 -5.95 1.36 -31.52
CA THR A 439 -7.12 0.69 -32.10
C THR A 439 -7.79 1.58 -33.15
N MET A 440 -7.95 2.88 -32.89
CA MET A 440 -8.46 3.84 -33.87
C MET A 440 -7.58 3.92 -35.12
N TYR A 441 -6.25 3.90 -34.93
CA TYR A 441 -5.30 3.91 -36.04
C TYR A 441 -5.37 2.63 -36.87
N ARG A 442 -5.44 1.46 -36.20
CA ARG A 442 -5.64 0.16 -36.89
C ARG A 442 -6.96 0.09 -37.64
N SER A 443 -8.05 0.58 -37.04
CA SER A 443 -9.36 0.67 -37.71
C SER A 443 -9.32 1.61 -38.92
N ARG A 444 -8.62 2.74 -38.84
CA ARG A 444 -8.43 3.64 -39.99
C ARG A 444 -7.58 3.02 -41.10
N GLN A 445 -6.55 2.25 -40.75
CA GLN A 445 -5.75 1.51 -41.73
C GLN A 445 -6.58 0.43 -42.42
N GLN A 446 -7.38 -0.33 -41.67
CA GLN A 446 -8.30 -1.32 -42.23
C GLN A 446 -9.32 -0.68 -43.18
N TRP A 447 -9.94 0.44 -42.79
CA TRP A 447 -10.84 1.17 -43.70
C TRP A 447 -10.14 1.71 -44.95
N ALA A 448 -8.89 2.17 -44.83
CA ALA A 448 -8.11 2.62 -45.99
C ALA A 448 -7.72 1.46 -46.92
N GLU A 449 -7.44 0.28 -46.38
CA GLU A 449 -7.17 -0.95 -47.13
C GLU A 449 -8.44 -1.50 -47.80
N GLU A 450 -9.59 -1.46 -47.11
CA GLU A 450 -10.90 -1.80 -47.66
C GLU A 450 -11.30 -0.86 -48.80
N GLN A 451 -11.05 0.45 -48.68
CA GLN A 451 -11.30 1.42 -49.75
C GLN A 451 -10.37 1.25 -50.95
N ARG A 452 -9.11 0.82 -50.74
CA ARG A 452 -8.18 0.51 -51.84
C ARG A 452 -8.47 -0.82 -52.51
N SER A 453 -9.00 -1.78 -51.74
CA SER A 453 -9.40 -3.10 -52.22
C SER A 453 -10.82 -3.09 -52.81
N ALA A 454 -11.57 -2.00 -52.65
CA ALA A 454 -12.87 -1.83 -53.28
C ALA A 454 -12.67 -1.67 -54.79
N PRO A 455 -13.25 -2.55 -55.63
CA PRO A 455 -13.11 -2.44 -57.07
C PRO A 455 -13.69 -1.11 -57.57
N ASN A 456 -12.98 -0.44 -58.48
CA ASN A 456 -13.45 0.74 -59.19
C ASN A 456 -14.73 0.38 -59.98
N VAL A 457 -15.89 0.65 -59.39
CA VAL A 457 -17.21 0.41 -60.03
C VAL A 457 -17.36 1.20 -61.35
N HIS A 458 -16.52 2.21 -61.60
CA HIS A 458 -16.52 2.97 -62.85
C HIS A 458 -15.70 2.39 -64.01
N GLU A 459 -14.91 1.33 -63.80
CA GLU A 459 -14.13 0.72 -64.89
C GLU A 459 -14.88 -0.45 -65.56
N ALA A 460 -15.88 -1.03 -64.88
CA ALA A 460 -16.74 -2.08 -65.43
C ALA A 460 -17.85 -1.56 -66.37
N GLU A 461 -18.28 -0.29 -66.24
CA GLU A 461 -19.29 0.30 -67.15
C GLU A 461 -18.71 0.79 -68.49
N ARG A 462 -17.40 1.03 -68.58
CA ARG A 462 -16.77 1.48 -69.85
C ARG A 462 -16.44 0.34 -70.81
N THR A 463 -16.26 -0.89 -70.32
CA THR A 463 -16.00 -2.06 -71.17
C THR A 463 -17.27 -2.69 -71.72
N ASP A 464 -18.43 -2.50 -71.08
CA ASP A 464 -19.69 -3.11 -71.51
C ASP A 464 -20.46 -2.30 -72.58
N THR A 465 -20.11 -1.02 -72.77
CA THR A 465 -20.71 -0.16 -73.81
C THR A 465 -19.99 -0.23 -75.17
N ALA A 466 -18.78 -0.79 -75.25
CA ALA A 466 -18.04 -0.91 -76.50
C ALA A 466 -18.28 -2.24 -77.26
N GLY A 467 -18.98 -3.21 -76.67
CA GLY A 467 -19.14 -4.57 -77.20
C GLY A 467 -20.47 -4.90 -77.88
N ARG A 468 -21.44 -3.97 -77.93
CA ARG A 468 -22.76 -4.19 -78.57
C ARG A 468 -22.98 -3.18 -79.69
N GLY A 469 -22.37 -3.44 -80.84
CA GLY A 469 -22.59 -2.64 -82.04
C GLY A 469 -21.88 -3.18 -83.28
N VAL A 470 -22.21 -4.40 -83.70
CA VAL A 470 -22.16 -4.86 -85.10
C VAL A 470 -23.30 -5.85 -85.33
#